data_AF-A0A2K9LFJ9-F1
#
_entry.id   AF-A0A2K9LFJ9-F1
#
_cell.length_a   1.000
_cell.length_b   1.000
_cell.length_c   1.000
_cell.angle_alpha   90.00
_cell.angle_beta   90.00
_cell.angle_gamma   90.00
#
_symmetry.space_group_name_H-M   'P 1'
#
loop_
_entity.id
_entity.type
_entity.pdbx_description
1 polymer ?
#
loop_
_entity_poly.entity_id
_entity_poly.type
_entity_poly.pdbx_seq_one_letter_code
_entity_poly.pdbx_strand_id
1 'polypeptide(L)' 'MLEDLWQTILAEKEWVFSGIGVLVLSVILGIFFKKKASTAQKIKSGAGSTNVQAGRDANVNLKSD' A
#
# COMPACT_ATOMS: atom_id res chain seq x y z
N MET A 1 6.53 4.07 35.49
CA MET A 1 6.98 3.35 34.27
C MET A 1 6.14 3.71 33.05
N LEU A 2 4.81 3.48 33.06
CA LEU A 2 3.92 3.93 31.98
C LEU A 2 3.72 5.45 31.99
N GLU A 3 3.56 6.05 33.18
CA GLU A 3 3.53 7.51 33.34
C GLU A 3 4.79 8.18 32.78
N ASP A 4 5.97 7.62 33.02
CA ASP A 4 7.24 8.20 32.56
C ASP A 4 7.38 8.17 31.03
N LEU A 5 6.90 7.08 30.41
CA LEU A 5 6.84 6.96 28.95
C LEU A 5 5.88 8.00 28.35
N TRP A 6 4.72 8.19 28.98
CA TRP A 6 3.71 9.17 28.55
C TRP A 6 4.25 10.61 28.65
N GLN A 7 4.96 10.95 29.73
CA GLN A 7 5.57 12.27 29.89
C GLN A 7 6.67 12.54 28.85
N THR A 8 7.47 11.52 28.51
CA THR A 8 8.50 11.62 27.48
C THR A 8 7.90 11.90 26.10
N ILE A 9 6.78 11.24 25.77
CA ILE A 9 6.06 11.48 24.51
C ILE A 9 5.45 12.89 24.47
N LEU A 10 4.94 13.39 25.60
CA LEU A 10 4.40 14.75 25.70
C LEU A 10 5.47 15.84 25.63
N ALA A 11 6.69 15.56 26.08
CA ALA A 11 7.82 16.48 25.97
C ALA A 11 8.23 16.68 24.50
N GLU A 12 8.21 15.61 23.71
CA GLU A 12 8.59 15.64 22.28
C GLU A 12 7.41 15.91 21.33
N LYS A 13 6.25 16.32 21.88
CA LYS A 13 5.02 16.55 21.09
C LYS A 13 5.21 17.59 19.99
N GLU A 14 6.03 18.62 20.23
CA GLU A 14 6.28 19.66 19.23
C GLU A 14 7.03 19.10 18.02
N TRP A 15 7.98 18.20 18.25
CA TRP A 15 8.67 17.51 17.18
C TRP A 15 7.72 16.56 16.42
N VAL A 16 6.93 15.75 17.14
CA VAL A 16 5.96 14.79 16.56
C VAL A 16 4.90 15.48 15.69
N PHE A 17 4.36 16.61 16.17
CA PHE A 17 3.33 17.38 15.47
C PHE A 17 3.89 18.49 14.59
N SER A 18 5.22 18.62 14.47
CA SER A 18 5.84 19.51 13.48
C SER A 18 5.57 19.01 12.06
N GLY A 19 5.66 19.90 11.07
CA GLY A 19 5.48 19.52 9.66
C GLY A 19 6.44 18.40 9.22
N ILE A 20 7.68 18.41 9.73
CA ILE A 20 8.66 17.34 9.45
C ILE A 20 8.35 16.05 10.21
N GLY A 21 7.91 16.15 11.48
CA GLY A 21 7.51 15.00 12.28
C GLY A 21 6.33 14.25 11.69
N VAL A 22 5.29 14.98 11.27
CA VAL A 22 4.12 14.41 10.59
C VAL A 22 4.52 13.76 9.27
N LEU A 23 5.43 14.36 8.51
CA LEU A 23 5.95 13.78 7.27
C LEU A 23 6.68 12.45 7.53
N VAL A 24 7.62 12.43 8.47
CA VAL A 24 8.36 11.20 8.84
C VAL A 24 7.42 10.10 9.33
N LEU A 25 6.49 10.43 10.24
CA LEU A 25 5.52 9.48 10.76
C LEU A 25 4.59 8.94 9.66
N SER A 26 4.11 9.80 8.77
CA SER A 26 3.25 9.37 7.66
C SER A 26 3.96 8.46 6.66
N VAL A 27 5.27 8.67 6.42
CA VAL A 27 6.09 7.78 5.58
C VAL A 27 6.28 6.42 6.26
N ILE A 28 6.64 6.41 7.54
CA ILE A 28 6.83 5.18 8.32
C ILE A 28 5.52 4.37 8.32
N LEU A 29 4.41 4.98 8.74
CA LEU A 29 3.10 4.36 8.73
C LEU A 29 2.71 3.92 7.30
N GLY A 30 2.97 4.76 6.30
CA GLY A 30 2.70 4.46 4.90
C GLY A 30 3.42 3.21 4.39
N ILE A 31 4.63 2.93 4.87
CA ILE A 31 5.38 1.71 4.53
C ILE A 31 4.78 0.48 5.22
N PHE A 32 4.50 0.57 6.53
CA PHE A 32 3.95 -0.57 7.31
C PHE A 32 2.50 -0.91 6.95
N PHE A 33 1.69 0.09 6.63
CA PHE A 33 0.29 -0.06 6.26
C PHE A 33 0.07 -0.08 4.74
N LYS A 34 1.13 -0.13 3.94
CA LYS A 34 1.01 -0.25 2.48
C LYS A 34 0.34 -1.57 2.15
N LYS A 35 -0.96 -1.51 1.80
CA LYS A 35 -1.64 -2.68 1.24
C LYS A 35 -0.95 -3.03 -0.09
N LYS A 36 -0.69 -4.32 -0.32
CA LYS A 36 -0.28 -4.79 -1.65
C LYS A 36 -1.35 -4.30 -2.64
N ALA A 37 -0.93 -3.64 -3.71
CA ALA A 37 -1.81 -3.31 -4.82
C ALA A 37 -2.27 -4.63 -5.48
N SER A 38 -3.29 -5.24 -4.90
CA SER A 38 -4.05 -6.30 -5.55
C SER A 38 -5.21 -5.60 -6.24
N THR A 39 -5.03 -5.30 -7.52
CA THR A 39 -6.17 -4.97 -8.36
C THR A 39 -6.98 -6.25 -8.49
N ALA A 40 -8.02 -6.41 -7.67
CA ALA A 40 -8.98 -7.49 -7.81
C ALA A 40 -9.79 -7.24 -9.09
N GLN A 41 -9.21 -7.59 -10.24
CA GLN A 41 -9.87 -7.49 -11.54
C GLN A 41 -10.90 -8.62 -11.63
N LYS A 42 -12.17 -8.26 -11.84
CA LYS A 42 -13.29 -9.19 -12.04
C LYS A 42 -13.97 -8.85 -13.36
N ILE A 43 -13.42 -9.34 -14.46
CA ILE A 43 -14.02 -9.21 -15.80
C ILE A 43 -14.68 -10.53 -16.20
N LYS A 44 -15.94 -10.47 -16.67
CA LYS A 44 -16.66 -11.62 -17.22
C LYS A 44 -16.29 -11.82 -18.69
N SER A 45 -15.82 -13.01 -19.07
CA SER A 45 -15.54 -13.35 -20.47
C SER A 45 -16.83 -13.60 -21.26
N GLY A 46 -16.81 -13.21 -22.54
CA GLY A 46 -17.84 -13.58 -23.51
C GLY A 46 -17.74 -15.05 -23.95
N ALA A 47 -18.78 -15.55 -24.62
CA ALA A 47 -18.79 -16.91 -25.17
C ALA A 47 -17.64 -17.12 -26.17
N GLY A 48 -16.92 -18.24 -26.05
CA GLY A 48 -15.79 -18.58 -26.92
C GLY A 48 -14.52 -17.74 -26.72
N SER A 49 -14.47 -16.89 -25.68
CA SER A 49 -13.34 -15.99 -25.43
C SER A 49 -12.49 -16.44 -24.23
N THR A 50 -11.17 -16.35 -24.38
CA THR A 50 -10.22 -16.49 -23.26
C THR A 50 -9.91 -15.12 -22.69
N ASN A 51 -10.17 -14.93 -21.40
CA ASN A 51 -9.93 -13.65 -20.74
C ASN A 51 -8.58 -13.69 -20.02
N VAL A 52 -7.64 -12.86 -20.49
CA VAL A 52 -6.30 -12.70 -19.93
C VAL A 52 -6.28 -11.39 -19.14
N GLN A 53 -6.18 -11.50 -17.81
CA GLN A 53 -6.12 -10.37 -16.89
C GLN A 53 -4.79 -10.39 -16.16
N ALA A 54 -4.07 -9.27 -16.15
CA ALA A 54 -2.85 -9.11 -15.38
C ALA A 54 -2.84 -7.75 -14.68
N GLY A 55 -2.40 -7.76 -13.42
CA GLY A 55 -2.26 -6.54 -12.63
C GLY A 55 -1.05 -5.68 -13.00
N ARG A 56 -0.06 -6.24 -13.72
CA ARG A 56 1.14 -5.51 -14.17
C ARG A 56 1.52 -5.86 -15.60
N ASP A 57 1.80 -7.13 -15.88
CA ASP A 57 2.28 -7.59 -17.19
C ASP A 57 1.55 -8.88 -17.59
N ALA A 58 1.05 -8.95 -18.84
CA ALA A 58 0.52 -10.16 -19.46
C ALA A 58 1.33 -10.46 -20.73
N ASN A 59 2.00 -11.61 -20.79
CA ASN A 59 2.63 -12.10 -22.01
C ASN A 59 1.75 -13.21 -22.60
N VAL A 60 1.25 -12.99 -23.82
CA VAL A 60 0.42 -13.95 -24.54
C VAL A 60 1.18 -14.37 -25.79
N ASN A 61 1.62 -15.62 -25.81
CA ASN A 61 2.24 -16.22 -26.99
C ASN A 61 1.17 -17.04 -27.72
N LEU A 62 0.76 -16.58 -28.91
CA LEU A 62 -0.18 -17.28 -29.76
C LEU A 62 0.59 -18.11 -30.76
N LYS A 63 0.26 -19.39 -30.86
CA LYS A 63 0.78 -20.26 -31.92
C LYS A 63 0.03 -19.94 -33.21
N SER A 64 0.76 -19.57 -34.26
CA SER A 64 0.24 -19.50 -35.62
C SER A 64 0.36 -20.88 -36.26
N ASP A 65 -0.75 -21.41 -36.75
CA ASP A 65 -0.79 -22.60 -37.60
C ASP A 65 -0.32 -22.29 -39.03
#